data_AF-A0A1Q7S5S0-F1
#
_entry.id   AF-A0A1Q7S5S0-F1
#
_cell.length_a   1.000
_cell.length_b   1.000
_cell.length_c   1.000
_cell.angle_alpha   90.00
_cell.angle_beta   90.00
_cell.angle_gamma   90.00
#
_symmetry.space_group_name_H-M   'P 1'
#
loop_
_entity.id
_entity.type
_entity.pdbx_description
1 polymer ?
#
loop_
_entity_poly.entity_id
_entity_poly.type
_entity_poly.pdbx_seq_one_letter_code
_entity_poly.pdbx_strand_id
1 'polypeptide(L)'
;MSEGYRRVKDIHQEARGRDAESRAAYLREACGDDEALRREVEELLRYEAQADDKGFLEQPAIIARAFPMSRLSAGTKLGSCEVIELLGAGGMDI
;
A
#
# COMPACT_ATOMS: atom_id res chain seq x y z
N MET A 1 4.13 -16.09 -0.92
CA MET A 1 3.78 -15.18 0.19
C MET A 1 4.46 -15.73 1.43
N SER A 2 5.52 -15.09 1.91
CA SER A 2 6.29 -15.57 3.07
C SER A 2 5.46 -15.47 4.36
N GLU A 3 5.71 -16.35 5.33
CA GLU A 3 4.94 -16.44 6.58
C GLU A 3 4.99 -15.14 7.40
N GLY A 4 6.15 -14.47 7.43
CA GLY A 4 6.33 -13.17 8.09
C GLY A 4 5.44 -12.07 7.52
N TYR A 5 5.31 -11.99 6.19
CA TYR A 5 4.44 -11.00 5.54
C TYR A 5 2.96 -11.20 5.91
N ARG A 6 2.54 -12.45 6.08
CA ARG A 6 1.15 -12.76 6.49
C ARG A 6 0.87 -12.30 7.92
N ARG A 7 1.84 -12.49 8.82
CA ARG A 7 1.73 -12.07 10.22
C ARG A 7 1.73 -10.55 10.37
N VAL A 8 2.62 -9.84 9.67
CA VAL A 8 2.63 -8.36 9.62
C VAL A 8 1.26 -7.83 9.18
N LYS A 9 0.72 -8.40 8.09
CA LYS A 9 -0.57 -7.98 7.52
C LYS A 9 -1.73 -8.14 8.50
N ASP A 10 -1.79 -9.26 9.21
CA ASP A 10 -2.86 -9.58 10.15
C ASP A 10 -2.86 -8.62 11.35
N ILE A 11 -1.70 -8.47 12.00
CA ILE A 11 -1.49 -7.56 13.13
C ILE A 11 -1.79 -6.11 12.70
N HIS A 12 -1.34 -5.71 11.51
CA HIS A 12 -1.60 -4.38 10.98
C HIS A 12 -3.10 -4.11 10.80
N GLN A 13 -3.87 -5.04 10.23
CA GLN A 13 -5.31 -4.84 10.03
C GLN A 13 -6.07 -4.72 11.35
N GLU A 14 -5.75 -5.54 12.34
CA GLU A 14 -6.35 -5.42 13.68
C GLU A 14 -5.93 -4.13 14.40
N ALA A 15 -4.67 -3.71 14.23
CA ALA A 15 -4.14 -2.50 14.87
C ALA A 15 -4.74 -1.21 14.28
N ARG A 16 -5.08 -1.19 12.98
CA ARG A 16 -5.66 -0.02 12.29
C ARG A 16 -7.00 0.43 12.89
N GLY A 17 -7.84 -0.51 13.31
CA GLY A 17 -9.17 -0.22 13.86
C GLY A 17 -9.18 0.22 15.32
N ARG A 18 -8.02 0.29 15.98
CA ARG A 18 -7.88 0.57 17.41
C ARG A 18 -7.37 2.00 17.64
N ASP A 19 -7.85 2.62 18.71
CA ASP A 19 -7.34 3.91 19.19
C ASP A 19 -5.84 3.83 19.54
N ALA A 20 -5.15 4.98 19.52
CA ALA A 20 -3.70 5.05 19.70
C ALA A 20 -3.20 4.34 20.98
N GLU A 21 -3.94 4.48 22.09
CA GLU A 21 -3.60 3.87 23.38
C GLU A 21 -3.77 2.34 23.36
N SER A 22 -4.90 1.85 22.84
CA SER A 22 -5.19 0.41 22.71
C SER A 22 -4.30 -0.28 21.67
N ARG A 23 -3.89 0.46 20.62
CA ARG A 23 -2.99 -0.02 19.58
C ARG A 23 -1.60 -0.30 20.11
N ALA A 24 -1.03 0.58 20.93
CA ALA A 24 0.28 0.37 21.53
C ALA A 24 0.30 -0.83 22.48
N ALA A 25 -0.78 -1.06 23.23
CA ALA A 25 -0.93 -2.25 24.06
C ALA A 25 -1.01 -3.53 23.22
N TYR A 26 -1.85 -3.52 22.17
CA TYR A 26 -2.02 -4.65 21.26
C TYR A 26 -0.72 -5.03 20.54
N LEU A 27 0.03 -4.06 20.01
CA LEU A 27 1.29 -4.34 19.30
C LEU A 27 2.33 -5.02 20.21
N ARG A 28 2.40 -4.65 21.50
CA ARG A 28 3.27 -5.32 22.46
C ARG A 28 2.86 -6.78 22.69
N GLU A 29 1.56 -7.05 22.75
CA GLU A 29 1.05 -8.41 22.96
C GLU A 29 1.19 -9.28 21.70
N ALA A 30 0.81 -8.76 20.53
CA ALA A 30 0.77 -9.51 19.27
C ALA A 30 2.17 -9.78 18.67
N CYS A 31 3.09 -8.82 18.85
CA CYS A 31 4.48 -8.96 18.37
C CYS A 31 5.37 -9.71 19.38
N GLY A 32 5.04 -9.69 20.68
CA GLY A 32 5.86 -10.32 21.73
C GLY A 32 7.28 -9.75 21.77
N ASP A 33 8.30 -10.62 21.84
CA ASP A 33 9.72 -10.26 21.82
C ASP A 33 10.27 -9.94 20.40
N ASP A 34 9.43 -10.03 19.37
CA ASP A 34 9.84 -9.82 17.99
C ASP A 34 9.82 -8.31 17.64
N GLU A 35 10.86 -7.61 18.09
CA GLU A 35 11.01 -6.17 17.94
C GLU A 35 11.06 -5.74 16.46
N ALA A 36 11.64 -6.59 15.59
CA ALA A 36 11.69 -6.33 14.15
C ALA A 36 10.27 -6.32 13.55
N LEU A 37 9.44 -7.29 13.92
CA LEU A 37 8.05 -7.37 13.52
C LEU A 37 7.25 -6.17 14.03
N ARG A 38 7.46 -5.77 15.29
CA ARG A 38 6.77 -4.61 15.87
C ARG A 38 7.09 -3.34 15.09
N ARG A 39 8.38 -3.12 14.81
CA ARG A 39 8.85 -1.94 14.07
C ARG A 39 8.25 -1.87 12.67
N GLU A 40 8.21 -2.98 11.94
CA GLU A 40 7.59 -3.01 10.60
C GLU A 40 6.11 -2.62 10.64
N VAL A 41 5.34 -3.14 11.60
CA VAL A 41 3.91 -2.81 11.73
C VAL A 41 3.73 -1.34 12.13
N GLU A 42 4.54 -0.82 13.05
CA GLU A 42 4.51 0.59 13.46
C GLU A 42 4.85 1.54 12.30
N GLU A 43 5.84 1.19 11.47
CA GLU A 43 6.17 1.96 10.27
C GLU A 43 5.02 1.97 9.27
N LEU A 44 4.37 0.82 9.02
CA LEU A 44 3.19 0.75 8.15
C LEU A 44 2.06 1.67 8.64
N LEU A 45 1.72 1.59 9.93
CA LEU A 45 0.68 2.44 10.53
C LEU A 45 1.01 3.93 10.42
N ARG A 46 2.29 4.28 10.57
CA ARG A 46 2.76 5.66 10.44
C ARG A 46 2.68 6.16 8.99
N TYR A 47 2.97 5.32 8.01
CA TYR A 47 2.80 5.68 6.60
C TYR A 47 1.33 5.88 6.24
N GLU A 48 0.45 5.03 6.75
CA GLU A 48 -0.99 5.16 6.53
C GLU A 48 -1.55 6.45 7.14
N ALA A 49 -1.20 6.77 8.39
CA ALA A 49 -1.60 8.03 9.02
C ALA A 49 -1.10 9.27 8.26
N GLN A 50 0.12 9.20 7.69
CA GLN A 50 0.65 10.28 6.84
C GLN A 50 -0.04 10.36 5.48
N ALA A 51 -0.52 9.23 4.95
CA ALA A 51 -1.24 9.20 3.69
C ALA A 51 -2.63 9.84 3.85
N ASP A 52 -3.33 9.51 4.93
CA ASP A 52 -4.65 10.07 5.30
C ASP A 52 -4.55 11.58 5.56
N ASP A 53 -3.55 12.04 6.33
CA ASP A 53 -3.32 13.47 6.61
C ASP A 53 -3.03 14.31 5.35
N LYS A 54 -2.41 13.70 4.33
CA LYS A 54 -1.99 14.39 3.10
C LYS A 54 -2.94 14.16 1.93
N GLY A 55 -4.03 13.43 2.11
CA GLY A 55 -4.92 13.00 1.03
C GLY A 55 -4.18 12.24 -0.07
N PHE A 56 -3.12 11.51 0.28
CA PHE A 56 -2.30 10.76 -0.66
C PHE A 56 -3.12 9.56 -1.14
N LEU A 57 -3.44 9.54 -2.44
CA LEU A 57 -4.42 8.66 -3.14
C LEU A 57 -5.90 9.08 -3.04
N GLU A 58 -6.26 10.00 -2.14
CA GLU A 58 -7.61 10.60 -2.10
C GLU A 58 -7.78 11.69 -3.17
N GLN A 59 -6.68 12.31 -3.60
CA GLN A 59 -6.69 13.19 -4.76
C GLN A 59 -6.84 12.36 -6.04
N PRO A 60 -7.78 12.72 -6.94
CA PRO A 60 -7.90 12.04 -8.22
C PRO A 60 -6.55 12.07 -8.96
N ALA A 61 -6.08 10.90 -9.40
CA ALA A 61 -4.85 10.77 -10.19
C ALA A 61 -4.85 11.64 -11.46
N ILE A 62 -6.03 12.12 -11.88
CA ILE A 62 -6.27 13.02 -13.00
C ILE A 62 -5.58 14.40 -12.81
N ILE A 63 -5.33 14.84 -11.57
CA ILE A 63 -4.73 16.18 -11.31
C ILE A 63 -3.20 16.17 -11.57
N ALA A 64 -2.55 15.01 -11.56
CA ALA A 64 -1.12 14.86 -11.80
C ALA A 64 -0.76 14.85 -13.30
N ARG A 65 -1.09 15.95 -14.00
CA ARG A 65 -0.98 16.13 -15.46
C ARG A 65 -1.81 15.11 -16.25
N ALA A 66 -2.50 15.59 -17.27
CA ALA A 66 -3.06 14.74 -18.29
C ALA A 66 -1.92 13.95 -18.97
N PHE A 67 -1.56 12.80 -18.40
CA PHE A 67 -1.00 11.73 -19.20
C PHE A 67 -2.06 11.49 -20.27
N PRO A 68 -1.73 11.62 -21.56
CA PRO A 68 -2.65 11.18 -22.56
C PRO A 68 -2.98 9.73 -22.21
N MET A 69 -4.26 9.42 -21.95
CA MET A 69 -4.76 8.05 -21.83
C MET A 69 -4.70 7.34 -23.19
N SER A 70 -3.63 7.59 -23.95
CA SER A 70 -3.24 6.80 -25.09
C SER A 70 -2.86 5.45 -24.52
N ARG A 71 -3.67 4.44 -24.85
CA ARG A 71 -3.33 3.05 -24.55
C ARG A 71 -1.91 2.80 -25.05
N LEU A 72 -1.04 2.32 -24.17
CA LEU A 72 0.28 1.89 -24.57
C LEU A 72 0.11 0.80 -25.63
N SER A 73 0.69 1.04 -26.80
CA SER A 73 0.62 0.10 -27.92
C SER A 73 1.85 -0.80 -27.89
N ALA A 74 1.73 -1.99 -28.49
CA ALA A 74 2.88 -2.85 -28.74
C ALA A 74 4.00 -2.04 -29.43
N GLY A 75 5.25 -2.22 -28.97
CA GLY A 75 6.42 -1.46 -29.39
C GLY A 75 6.66 -0.14 -28.62
N THR A 76 5.78 0.26 -27.69
CA THR A 76 6.03 1.46 -26.89
C THR A 76 7.16 1.21 -25.89
N LYS A 77 8.20 2.06 -25.91
CA LYS A 77 9.33 1.99 -24.97
C LYS A 77 9.12 2.92 -23.77
N LEU A 78 9.18 2.33 -22.57
CA LEU A 78 9.16 2.99 -21.27
C LEU A 78 10.51 2.77 -20.60
N GLY A 79 11.46 3.67 -20.88
CA GLY A 79 12.85 3.51 -20.44
C GLY A 79 13.45 2.23 -21.02
N SER A 80 13.90 1.32 -20.15
CA SER A 80 14.45 0.01 -20.54
C SER A 80 13.40 -1.06 -20.83
N CYS A 81 12.11 -0.77 -20.63
CA CYS A 81 11.02 -1.71 -20.85
C CYS A 81 10.31 -1.43 -22.18
N GLU A 82 9.89 -2.48 -22.88
CA GLU A 82 9.10 -2.38 -24.11
C GLU A 82 7.76 -3.11 -23.94
N VAL A 83 6.68 -2.47 -24.40
CA VAL A 83 5.35 -3.07 -24.38
C VAL A 83 5.25 -4.08 -25.51
N ILE A 84 5.04 -5.35 -25.19
CA ILE A 84 4.99 -6.43 -26.18
C ILE A 84 3.56 -6.57 -26.74
N GLU A 85 2.57 -6.72 -25.86
CA GLU A 85 1.15 -6.86 -26.23
C GLU A 85 0.22 -6.56 -25.06
N LEU A 86 -1.07 -6.34 -25.35
CA LEU A 86 -2.12 -6.17 -24.33
C LEU A 86 -2.69 -7.53 -23.93
N LEU A 87 -2.46 -7.95 -22.68
CA LEU A 87 -2.95 -9.23 -22.17
C LEU A 87 -4.37 -9.16 -21.58
N GLY A 88 -4.83 -7.98 -21.16
CA GLY A 88 -6.16 -7.79 -20.60
C GLY A 88 -6.39 -6.36 -20.10
N ALA A 89 -7.66 -5.97 -20.00
CA ALA A 89 -8.09 -4.72 -19.41
C ALA A 89 -9.02 -5.02 -18.23
N GLY A 90 -8.66 -4.55 -17.03
CA GLY A 90 -9.53 -4.63 -15.85
C GLY A 90 -10.47 -3.43 -15.77
N GLY A 91 -11.66 -3.63 -15.21
CA GLY A 91 -12.54 -2.54 -14.81
C GLY A 91 -12.18 -2.06 -13.40
N MET A 92 -12.01 -0.75 -13.22
CA MET A 92 -12.23 -0.11 -11.93
C MET A 92 -13.61 0.53 -12.01
N ASP A 93 -14.59 -0.11 -11.38
CA ASP A 93 -15.90 0.51 -11.15
C ASP A 93 -15.72 1.63 -10.13
N ILE A 94 -16.27 2.82 -10.43
CA ILE A 94 -16.19 4.04 -9.61
C ILE A 94 -17.36 4.12 -8.64
#